data_AF-A0A4Q3KVZ8-F1
#
_entry.id   AF-A0A4Q3KVZ8-F1
#
_cell.length_a   1.000
_cell.length_b   1.000
_cell.length_c   1.000
_cell.angle_alpha   90.00
_cell.angle_beta   90.00
_cell.angle_gamma   90.00
#
_symmetry.space_group_name_H-M   'P 1'
#
loop_
_entity.id
_entity.type
_entity.pdbx_description
1 polymer ?
#
loop_
_entity_poly.entity_id
_entity_poly.type
_entity_poly.pdbx_seq_one_letter_code
_entity_poly.pdbx_strand_id
1 'polypeptide(L)'
;MARRRTPPRWPEKAPQLRLMAALDQPEDFEPAARELPAMDVLKTLPAELRAALAAELRRGNEVVQVGPMERAQEGSVCITVRHPFHPVSQNLRGPVQWRFISNSRQWMQELSQRCGDVEYLVIW
;
A
#
# COMPACT_ATOMS: atom_id res chain seq x y z
N MET A 1 38.70 4.26 40.22
CA MET A 1 37.71 3.17 40.01
C MET A 1 36.76 3.59 38.89
N ALA A 2 36.93 3.06 37.68
CA ALA A 2 36.16 3.44 36.49
C ALA A 2 35.18 2.32 36.10
N ARG A 3 33.87 2.61 36.09
CA ARG A 3 32.83 1.66 35.66
C ARG A 3 32.83 1.58 34.13
N ARG A 4 33.27 0.44 33.58
CA ARG A 4 33.15 0.13 32.15
C ARG A 4 31.66 -0.03 31.81
N ARG A 5 31.13 0.83 30.93
CA ARG A 5 29.80 0.67 30.33
C ARG A 5 29.92 -0.33 29.18
N THR A 6 29.36 -1.52 29.35
CA THR A 6 29.22 -2.50 28.27
C THR A 6 28.18 -1.99 27.27
N PRO A 7 28.47 -1.93 25.95
CA PRO A 7 27.44 -1.60 24.96
C PRO A 7 26.38 -2.71 24.90
N PRO A 8 25.12 -2.39 24.57
CA PRO A 8 24.08 -3.39 24.41
C PRO A 8 24.42 -4.32 23.24
N ARG A 9 24.34 -5.62 23.50
CA ARG A 9 24.55 -6.70 22.54
C ARG A 9 23.30 -6.76 21.65
N TRP A 10 23.37 -6.20 20.44
CA TRP A 10 22.31 -6.41 19.44
C TRP A 10 22.27 -7.89 19.06
N PRO A 11 21.09 -8.54 19.07
CA PRO A 11 20.99 -9.91 18.57
C PRO A 11 21.26 -9.93 17.06
N GLU A 12 22.31 -10.67 16.69
CA GLU A 12 22.64 -11.03 15.32
C GLU A 12 21.53 -11.93 14.73
N LYS A 13 21.08 -11.55 13.52
CA LYS A 13 20.46 -12.37 12.46
C LYS A 13 19.07 -13.00 12.73
N ALA A 14 18.12 -12.43 11.98
CA ALA A 14 16.88 -12.98 11.39
C ALA A 14 15.67 -13.19 12.32
N PRO A 15 14.51 -12.61 11.94
CA PRO A 15 13.68 -13.30 10.96
C PRO A 15 13.26 -12.38 9.80
N GLN A 16 14.20 -12.00 8.94
CA GLN A 16 13.88 -11.33 7.67
C GLN A 16 13.18 -12.27 6.67
N LEU A 17 13.11 -13.58 6.94
CA LEU A 17 12.38 -14.55 6.12
C LEU A 17 10.90 -14.73 6.50
N ARG A 18 10.40 -14.15 7.60
CA ARG A 18 8.98 -14.31 7.98
C ARG A 18 8.07 -13.16 7.55
N LEU A 19 8.62 -12.01 7.15
CA LEU A 19 7.78 -10.86 6.76
C LEU A 19 7.14 -11.03 5.37
N MET A 20 7.67 -11.92 4.51
CA MET A 20 7.02 -12.27 3.24
C MET A 20 5.94 -13.36 3.40
N ALA A 21 5.94 -14.10 4.52
CA ALA A 21 4.92 -15.12 4.80
C ALA A 21 3.67 -14.54 5.48
N ALA A 22 3.78 -13.39 6.13
CA ALA A 22 2.64 -12.71 6.76
C ALA A 22 1.82 -11.83 5.80
N LEU A 23 2.09 -11.89 4.49
CA LEU A 23 1.14 -11.51 3.45
C LEU A 23 0.16 -12.68 3.21
N ASP A 24 -0.33 -13.26 4.31
CA ASP A 24 -1.20 -14.42 4.30
C ASP A 24 -2.48 -14.11 3.52
N GLN A 25 -3.00 -15.17 2.95
CA GLN A 25 -3.45 -15.24 1.56
C GLN A 25 -4.60 -14.27 1.25
N PRO A 26 -4.71 -13.77 0.01
CA PRO A 26 -5.85 -12.95 -0.42
C PRO A 26 -7.20 -13.70 -0.36
N GLU A 27 -7.19 -14.98 -0.01
CA GLU A 27 -8.31 -15.91 -0.06
C GLU A 27 -9.22 -15.83 1.18
N ASP A 28 -8.75 -15.26 2.29
CA ASP A 28 -9.49 -15.16 3.57
C ASP A 28 -10.11 -13.78 3.84
N PHE A 29 -10.19 -12.89 2.84
CA PHE A 29 -10.81 -11.58 3.01
C PHE A 29 -12.28 -11.60 2.55
N GLU A 30 -13.21 -11.56 3.49
CA GLU A 30 -14.64 -11.32 3.25
C GLU A 30 -14.90 -9.80 3.29
N PRO A 31 -15.00 -9.12 2.13
CA PRO A 31 -15.27 -7.68 2.06
C PRO A 31 -16.67 -7.35 2.59
N ALA A 32 -16.85 -6.15 3.14
CA ALA A 32 -18.20 -5.64 3.40
C ALA A 32 -18.97 -5.52 2.08
N ALA A 33 -20.29 -5.76 2.06
CA ALA A 33 -21.10 -5.74 0.81
C ALA A 33 -21.00 -4.43 0.00
N ARG A 34 -20.62 -3.30 0.64
CA ARG A 34 -20.34 -2.00 -0.01
C ARG A 34 -19.03 -1.97 -0.81
N GLU A 35 -18.15 -2.95 -0.63
CA GLU A 35 -16.80 -3.06 -1.22
C GLU A 35 -16.77 -4.06 -2.40
N LEU A 36 -17.89 -4.73 -2.70
CA LEU A 36 -17.98 -5.71 -3.79
C LEU A 36 -17.62 -5.13 -5.18
N PRO A 37 -18.02 -3.90 -5.55
CA PRO A 37 -17.56 -3.29 -6.81
C PRO A 37 -16.06 -2.95 -6.81
N ALA A 38 -15.47 -2.69 -5.63
CA ALA A 38 -14.04 -2.44 -5.50
C ALA A 38 -13.24 -3.75 -5.66
N MET A 39 -13.80 -4.90 -5.26
CA MET A 39 -13.15 -6.21 -5.34
C MET A 39 -12.85 -6.69 -6.76
N ASP A 40 -13.72 -6.41 -7.74
CA ASP A 40 -13.40 -6.75 -9.13
C ASP A 40 -12.31 -5.86 -9.72
N VAL A 41 -12.19 -4.62 -9.23
CA VAL A 41 -11.10 -3.70 -9.60
C VAL A 41 -9.80 -4.11 -8.90
N LEU A 42 -9.86 -4.63 -7.68
CA LEU A 42 -8.67 -5.21 -7.02
C LEU A 42 -8.04 -6.32 -7.86
N LYS A 43 -8.83 -7.10 -8.61
CA LYS A 43 -8.32 -8.15 -9.50
C LYS A 43 -7.55 -7.61 -10.70
N THR A 44 -7.83 -6.38 -11.14
CA THR A 44 -7.13 -5.76 -12.28
C THR A 44 -5.81 -5.10 -11.88
N LEU A 45 -5.60 -4.88 -10.57
CA LEU A 45 -4.34 -4.34 -10.06
C LEU A 45 -3.19 -5.34 -10.22
N PRO A 46 -1.98 -4.84 -10.50
CA PRO A 46 -0.76 -5.64 -10.39
C PRO A 46 -0.61 -6.25 -8.99
N ALA A 47 0.02 -7.41 -8.91
CA ALA A 47 0.04 -8.24 -7.70
C ALA A 47 0.59 -7.50 -6.47
N GLU A 48 1.65 -6.71 -6.64
CA GLU A 48 2.31 -5.99 -5.55
C GLU A 48 1.47 -4.82 -5.05
N LEU A 49 0.89 -4.02 -5.96
CA LEU A 49 -0.01 -2.93 -5.59
C LEU A 49 -1.30 -3.48 -4.94
N ARG A 50 -1.81 -4.61 -5.44
CA ARG A 50 -2.95 -5.31 -4.85
C ARG A 50 -2.64 -5.75 -3.41
N ALA A 51 -1.46 -6.32 -3.17
CA ALA A 51 -1.04 -6.72 -1.84
C ALA A 51 -0.89 -5.52 -0.90
N ALA A 52 -0.35 -4.40 -1.39
CA ALA A 52 -0.25 -3.16 -0.63
C ALA A 52 -1.63 -2.62 -0.24
N LEU A 53 -2.57 -2.55 -1.19
CA LEU A 53 -3.93 -2.10 -0.92
C LEU A 53 -4.67 -3.06 0.03
N ALA A 54 -4.57 -4.37 -0.18
CA ALA A 54 -5.17 -5.36 0.73
C ALA A 54 -4.64 -5.21 2.17
N ALA A 55 -3.34 -4.93 2.34
CA ALA A 55 -2.76 -4.67 3.65
C ALA A 55 -3.32 -3.39 4.31
N GLU A 56 -3.59 -2.34 3.53
CA GLU A 56 -4.24 -1.13 4.04
C GLU A 56 -5.70 -1.37 4.45
N LEU A 57 -6.46 -2.13 3.64
CA LEU A 57 -7.85 -2.48 3.97
C LEU A 57 -7.92 -3.32 5.25
N ARG A 58 -7.02 -4.29 5.41
CA ARG A 58 -6.90 -5.08 6.65
C ARG A 58 -6.57 -4.24 7.89
N ARG A 59 -5.97 -3.06 7.71
CA ARG A 59 -5.67 -2.10 8.80
C ARG A 59 -6.84 -1.15 9.09
N GLY A 60 -7.97 -1.31 8.42
CA GLY A 60 -9.16 -0.48 8.60
C GLY A 60 -9.24 0.72 7.67
N ASN A 61 -8.44 0.76 6.59
CA ASN A 61 -8.69 1.69 5.51
C ASN A 61 -9.89 1.23 4.68
N GLU A 62 -10.52 2.15 3.96
CA GLU A 62 -11.72 1.86 3.17
C GLU A 62 -11.55 2.39 1.76
N VAL A 63 -11.98 1.63 0.75
CA VAL A 63 -12.13 2.16 -0.61
C VAL A 63 -13.32 3.12 -0.63
N VAL A 64 -13.07 4.36 -1.01
CA VAL A 64 -14.09 5.42 -1.13
C VAL A 64 -14.56 5.56 -2.57
N GLN A 65 -13.63 5.43 -3.52
CA GLN A 65 -13.91 5.63 -4.93
C GLN A 65 -13.03 4.73 -5.78
N VAL A 66 -13.60 4.24 -6.87
CA VAL A 66 -12.86 3.68 -8.00
C VAL A 66 -13.26 4.46 -9.25
N GLY A 67 -12.29 4.88 -10.03
CA GLY A 67 -12.55 5.55 -11.30
C GLY A 67 -11.51 6.60 -11.63
N PRO A 68 -11.68 7.30 -12.76
CA PRO A 68 -10.71 8.28 -13.20
C PRO A 68 -10.57 9.42 -12.19
N MET A 69 -9.33 9.88 -12.02
CA MET A 69 -9.01 11.09 -11.30
C MET A 69 -8.49 12.12 -12.30
N GLU A 70 -8.89 13.39 -12.16
CA GLU A 70 -8.60 14.45 -13.15
C GLU A 70 -7.12 14.58 -13.53
N ARG A 71 -6.21 14.19 -12.63
CA ARG A 71 -4.75 14.25 -12.84
C ARG A 71 -4.13 12.98 -13.45
N ALA A 72 -4.87 11.88 -13.47
CA ALA A 72 -4.32 10.60 -13.90
C ALA A 72 -4.19 10.56 -15.43
N GLN A 73 -3.21 9.80 -15.93
CA GLN A 73 -3.10 9.58 -17.38
C GLN A 73 -4.36 8.89 -17.90
N GLU A 74 -4.77 9.21 -19.12
CA GLU A 74 -5.87 8.52 -19.78
C GLU A 74 -5.58 7.00 -19.81
N GLY A 75 -6.57 6.18 -19.43
CA GLY A 75 -6.40 4.74 -19.27
C GLY A 75 -5.84 4.28 -17.92
N SER A 76 -5.53 5.19 -16.99
CA SER A 76 -5.11 4.83 -15.62
C SER A 76 -6.25 4.25 -14.80
N VAL A 77 -5.93 3.30 -13.93
CA VAL A 77 -6.86 2.76 -12.94
C VAL A 77 -6.58 3.43 -11.59
N CYS A 78 -7.53 4.21 -11.08
CA CYS A 78 -7.35 4.91 -9.82
C CYS A 78 -8.34 4.40 -8.76
N ILE A 79 -7.83 4.24 -7.55
CA ILE A 79 -8.57 3.86 -6.36
C ILE A 79 -8.30 4.90 -5.27
N THR A 80 -9.34 5.48 -4.71
CA THR A 80 -9.21 6.40 -3.58
C THR A 80 -9.59 5.69 -2.29
N VAL A 81 -8.78 5.85 -1.25
CA VAL A 81 -9.01 5.30 0.08
C VAL A 81 -9.30 6.41 1.10
N ARG A 82 -9.95 6.06 2.22
CA ARG A 82 -10.44 7.04 3.20
C ARG A 82 -9.33 7.64 4.07
N HIS A 83 -8.31 6.86 4.41
CA HIS A 83 -7.31 7.19 5.42
C HIS A 83 -5.88 7.18 4.86
N PRO A 84 -4.95 7.95 5.46
CA PRO A 84 -3.56 7.99 5.01
C PRO A 84 -2.90 6.62 5.10
N PHE A 85 -1.96 6.36 4.18
CA PHE A 85 -1.29 5.06 4.16
C PHE A 85 -0.48 4.84 5.44
N HIS A 86 -0.54 3.62 5.94
CA HIS A 86 0.29 3.21 7.06
C HIS A 86 1.79 3.34 6.71
N PRO A 87 2.69 3.76 7.63
CA PRO A 87 4.12 3.94 7.35
C PRO A 87 4.83 2.73 6.73
N VAL A 88 4.33 1.51 6.98
CA VAL A 88 4.84 0.28 6.36
C VAL A 88 4.59 0.24 4.86
N SER A 89 3.43 0.71 4.39
CA SER A 89 3.07 0.78 2.97
C SER A 89 3.78 1.93 2.26
N GLN A 90 4.29 2.90 3.01
CA GLN A 90 5.14 3.98 2.49
C GLN A 90 6.57 3.50 2.21
N ASN A 91 6.99 2.39 2.83
CA ASN A 91 8.35 1.86 2.75
C ASN A 91 8.41 0.52 1.99
N LEU A 92 7.58 0.38 0.96
CA LEU A 92 7.56 -0.80 0.11
C LEU A 92 8.84 -0.86 -0.74
N ARG A 93 9.41 -2.06 -0.85
CA ARG A 93 10.51 -2.35 -1.78
C ARG A 93 9.94 -3.13 -2.95
N GLY A 94 10.10 -2.63 -4.17
CA GLY A 94 9.62 -3.31 -5.37
C GLY A 94 9.10 -2.33 -6.43
N PRO A 95 8.21 -2.80 -7.33
CA PRO A 95 7.68 -1.99 -8.42
C PRO A 95 6.64 -0.96 -7.96
N VAL A 96 6.13 -1.08 -6.72
CA VAL A 96 5.21 -0.11 -6.12
C VAL A 96 6.02 1.07 -5.59
N GLN A 97 5.69 2.26 -6.08
CA GLN A 97 6.28 3.51 -5.66
C GLN A 97 5.32 4.25 -4.74
N TRP A 98 5.79 4.64 -3.56
CA TRP A 98 5.10 5.58 -2.70
C TRP A 98 5.59 7.00 -2.96
N ARG A 99 4.66 7.95 -3.07
CA ARG A 99 4.96 9.37 -3.28
C ARG A 99 4.06 10.23 -2.43
N PHE A 100 4.64 11.33 -1.95
CA PHE A 100 3.92 12.43 -1.36
C PHE A 100 3.61 13.46 -2.44
N ILE A 101 2.36 13.88 -2.55
CA ILE A 101 1.91 14.82 -3.59
C ILE A 101 1.26 16.01 -2.91
N SER A 102 1.83 17.19 -3.12
CA SER A 102 1.14 18.45 -2.81
C SER A 102 0.43 18.94 -4.06
N ASN A 103 -0.89 19.12 -4.02
CA ASN A 103 -1.54 20.06 -4.92
C ASN A 103 -1.73 21.41 -4.20
N SER A 104 -2.10 22.46 -4.93
CA SER A 104 -2.26 23.82 -4.41
C SER A 104 -3.30 23.98 -3.27
N ARG A 105 -4.08 22.95 -2.97
CA ARG A 105 -5.18 22.96 -1.99
C ARG A 105 -5.05 21.87 -0.92
N GLN A 106 -4.38 20.76 -1.21
CA GLN A 106 -4.36 19.58 -0.34
C GLN A 106 -3.07 18.76 -0.48
N TRP A 107 -2.71 18.11 0.62
CA TRP A 107 -1.61 17.16 0.73
C TRP A 107 -2.19 15.75 0.59
N MET A 108 -1.67 14.97 -0.34
CA MET A 108 -2.15 13.63 -0.68
C MET A 108 -1.00 12.63 -0.67
N GLN A 109 -1.33 11.35 -0.46
CA GLN A 109 -0.39 10.25 -0.62
C GLN A 109 -0.79 9.39 -1.82
N GLU A 110 0.20 8.83 -2.51
CA GLU A 110 -0.01 7.95 -3.64
C GLU A 110 0.86 6.70 -3.52
N LEU A 111 0.24 5.55 -3.78
CA LEU A 111 0.92 4.32 -4.18
C LEU A 111 0.67 4.12 -5.67
N SER A 112 1.73 3.90 -6.43
CA SER A 112 1.65 3.76 -7.88
C SER A 112 2.44 2.56 -8.36
N GLN A 113 1.93 1.86 -9.37
CA GLN A 113 2.66 0.81 -10.09
C GLN A 113 2.32 0.91 -11.57
N ARG A 114 3.33 0.88 -12.42
CA ARG A 114 3.16 0.92 -13.87
C ARG A 114 3.38 -0.46 -14.47
N CYS A 115 2.44 -0.93 -15.29
CA CYS A 115 2.56 -2.17 -16.04
C CYS A 115 2.28 -1.91 -17.52
N GLY A 116 3.35 -1.89 -18.32
CA GLY A 116 3.28 -1.45 -19.71
C GLY A 116 2.82 0.00 -19.81
N ASP A 117 1.72 0.21 -20.55
CA ASP A 117 1.13 1.53 -20.77
C ASP A 117 0.10 1.94 -19.72
N VAL A 118 -0.27 1.03 -18.82
CA VAL A 118 -1.26 1.30 -17.76
C VAL A 118 -0.57 1.72 -16.48
N GLU A 119 -1.00 2.85 -15.93
CA GLU A 119 -0.64 3.30 -14.59
C GLU A 119 -1.77 2.96 -13.61
N TYR A 120 -1.40 2.30 -12.51
CA TYR A 120 -2.32 1.93 -11.44
C TYR A 120 -2.01 2.77 -10.22
N LEU A 121 -3.02 3.42 -9.67
CA LEU A 121 -2.90 4.41 -8.60
C LEU A 121 -3.81 4.06 -7.43
N VAL A 122 -3.28 4.12 -6.22
CA VAL A 122 -4.05 4.15 -4.97
C VAL A 122 -3.74 5.47 -4.29
N ILE A 123 -4.77 6.24 -3.96
CA ILE A 123 -4.67 7.63 -3.52
C ILE A 123 -5.40 7.79 -2.19
N TRP A 124 -4.79 8.54 -1.28
CA TRP A 124 -5.43 9.11 -0.11
C TRP A 124 -5.41 10.63 -0.20
#